data_AF-A0A519VL71-F1
#
_entry.id   AF-A0A519VL71-F1
#
_cell.length_a   1.000
_cell.length_b   1.000
_cell.length_c   1.000
_cell.angle_alpha   90.00
_cell.angle_beta   90.00
_cell.angle_gamma   90.00
#
_symmetry.space_group_name_H-M   'P 1'
#
loop_
_entity.id
_entity.type
_entity.pdbx_description
1 polymer ?
#
loop_
_entity_poly.entity_id
_entity_poly.type
_entity_poly.pdbx_seq_one_letter_code
_entity_poly.pdbx_strand_id
1 'polypeptide(L)'
;MSTSEKIHVLAIEYFEKFNQLKEHRRHLDYDMAKHLKTLESNNQSVNGKLAVLDYKDKIKNEEDFYLQLEEELKNIAEELKPLLVAINATSEEKLDTRIKGSTYIDSFLDEKGEIICRGPFTHIS
;
A
#
# COMPACT_ATOMS: atom_id res chain seq x y z
N MET A 1 -0.78 -21.80 14.40
CA MET A 1 -1.45 -21.21 13.23
C MET A 1 -1.41 -22.23 12.10
N SER A 2 -2.57 -22.58 11.55
CA SER A 2 -2.65 -23.46 10.38
C SER A 2 -2.25 -22.71 9.10
N THR A 3 -1.89 -23.43 8.03
CA THR A 3 -1.61 -22.82 6.71
C THR A 3 -2.79 -21.99 6.20
N SER A 4 -4.02 -22.45 6.47
CA SER A 4 -5.25 -21.73 6.14
C SER A 4 -5.38 -20.43 6.93
N GLU A 5 -5.06 -20.41 8.21
CA GLU A 5 -5.08 -19.16 8.99
C GLU A 5 -3.97 -18.20 8.52
N LYS A 6 -2.79 -18.73 8.20
CA LYS A 6 -1.64 -17.94 7.75
C LYS A 6 -1.94 -17.18 6.45
N ILE A 7 -2.53 -17.83 5.45
CA ILE A 7 -2.80 -17.19 4.16
C ILE A 7 -3.79 -16.03 4.30
N HIS A 8 -4.80 -16.15 5.16
CA HIS A 8 -5.76 -15.08 5.43
C HIS A 8 -5.11 -13.89 6.15
N VAL A 9 -4.25 -14.14 7.15
CA VAL A 9 -3.52 -13.07 7.85
C VAL A 9 -2.64 -12.29 6.87
N LEU A 10 -1.84 -13.00 6.08
CA LEU A 10 -0.97 -12.37 5.08
C LEU A 10 -1.75 -11.62 4.00
N ALA A 11 -2.91 -12.12 3.57
CA ALA A 11 -3.76 -11.43 2.61
C ALA A 11 -4.28 -10.09 3.16
N ILE A 12 -4.69 -10.05 4.43
CA ILE A 12 -5.11 -8.81 5.10
C ILE A 12 -3.93 -7.84 5.23
N GLU A 13 -2.79 -8.32 5.73
CA GLU A 13 -1.59 -7.49 5.92
C GLU A 13 -1.10 -6.91 4.59
N TYR A 14 -1.06 -7.72 3.53
CA TYR A 14 -0.71 -7.27 2.19
C TYR A 14 -1.65 -6.18 1.69
N PHE A 15 -2.97 -6.40 1.82
CA PHE A 15 -3.97 -5.43 1.40
C PHE A 15 -3.86 -4.10 2.15
N GLU A 16 -3.68 -4.14 3.48
CA GLU A 16 -3.53 -2.94 4.30
C GLU A 16 -2.25 -2.17 3.93
N LYS A 17 -1.12 -2.88 3.79
CA LYS A 17 0.16 -2.27 3.42
C LYS A 17 0.14 -1.69 2.01
N PHE A 18 -0.46 -2.39 1.04
CA PHE A 18 -0.61 -1.88 -0.32
C PHE A 18 -1.42 -0.57 -0.35
N ASN A 19 -2.51 -0.48 0.43
CA ASN A 19 -3.30 0.75 0.51
C ASN A 19 -2.55 1.88 1.23
N GLN A 20 -1.82 1.56 2.30
CA GLN A 20 -0.98 2.53 3.00
C GLN A 20 0.06 3.13 2.04
N LEU A 21 0.72 2.27 1.25
CA LEU A 21 1.73 2.66 0.26
C LEU A 21 1.15 3.55 -0.84
N LYS A 22 -0.01 3.16 -1.39
CA LYS A 22 -0.72 3.93 -2.40
C LYS A 22 -1.13 5.32 -1.90
N GLU A 23 -1.68 5.40 -0.68
CA GLU A 23 -2.07 6.68 -0.08
C GLU A 23 -0.86 7.56 0.22
N HIS A 24 0.23 6.96 0.70
CA HIS A 24 1.47 7.68 0.99
C HIS A 24 2.10 8.27 -0.27
N ARG A 25 2.15 7.50 -1.37
CA ARG A 25 2.60 8.01 -2.67
C ARG A 25 1.72 9.17 -3.14
N ARG A 26 0.40 9.05 -3.00
CA ARG A 26 -0.56 10.13 -3.34
C ARG A 26 -0.36 11.36 -2.47
N HIS A 27 -0.01 11.21 -1.19
CA HIS A 27 0.33 12.35 -0.33
C HIS A 27 1.59 13.07 -0.81
N LEU A 28 2.66 12.33 -1.13
CA LEU A 28 3.91 12.87 -1.67
C LEU A 28 3.68 13.62 -3.01
N ASP A 29 3.06 12.94 -3.97
CA ASP A 29 2.92 13.41 -5.35
C ASP A 29 1.97 14.59 -5.50
N TYR A 30 0.96 14.69 -4.65
CA TYR A 30 -0.07 15.71 -4.78
C TYR A 30 0.00 16.75 -3.67
N ASP A 31 -0.07 16.35 -2.40
CA ASP A 31 -0.20 17.31 -1.30
C ASP A 31 1.12 18.02 -1.06
N MET A 32 2.18 17.24 -0.89
CA MET A 32 3.49 17.79 -0.57
C MET A 32 4.09 18.52 -1.76
N ALA A 33 3.99 17.96 -2.97
CA ALA A 33 4.41 18.64 -4.18
C ALA A 33 3.69 19.98 -4.40
N LYS A 34 2.37 20.02 -4.19
CA LYS A 34 1.58 21.27 -4.29
C LYS A 34 1.99 22.28 -3.23
N HIS A 35 2.18 21.84 -1.99
CA HIS A 35 2.61 22.72 -0.90
C HIS A 35 4.00 23.30 -1.16
N LEU A 36 4.94 22.47 -1.59
CA LEU A 36 6.29 22.91 -1.96
C LEU A 36 6.24 23.98 -3.05
N LYS A 37 5.44 23.78 -4.10
CA LYS A 37 5.27 24.78 -5.17
C LYS A 37 4.73 26.11 -4.63
N THR A 38 3.80 26.08 -3.68
CA THR A 38 3.29 27.29 -3.01
C THR A 38 4.37 27.97 -2.18
N LEU A 39 5.17 27.20 -1.43
CA LEU A 39 6.29 27.75 -0.67
C LEU A 39 7.31 28.40 -1.60
N GLU A 40 7.71 27.73 -2.68
CA GLU A 40 8.68 28.26 -3.65
C GLU A 40 8.20 29.55 -4.34
N SER A 41 6.89 29.69 -4.57
CA SER A 41 6.31 30.87 -5.23
C SER A 41 6.26 32.11 -4.33
N ASN A 42 6.18 31.95 -3.01
CA ASN A 42 5.90 33.05 -2.07
C ASN A 42 7.13 33.53 -1.29
N ASN A 43 8.27 32.84 -1.38
CA ASN A 43 9.35 32.95 -0.40
C ASN A 43 10.67 33.49 -0.97
N GLN A 44 10.69 34.77 -1.37
CA GLN A 44 11.92 35.43 -1.83
C GLN A 44 12.88 35.83 -0.68
N SER A 45 12.41 35.82 0.57
CA SER A 45 13.21 36.14 1.75
C SER A 45 14.13 34.99 2.18
N VAL A 46 15.18 35.29 2.96
CA VAL A 46 16.10 34.26 3.51
C VAL A 46 15.33 33.23 4.35
N ASN A 47 14.43 33.68 5.23
CA ASN A 47 13.59 32.78 6.04
C ASN A 47 12.66 31.93 5.18
N GLY A 48 12.14 32.50 4.08
CA GLY A 48 11.34 31.76 3.13
C GLY A 48 12.14 30.67 2.40
N LYS A 49 13.39 30.95 2.03
CA LYS A 49 14.29 29.94 1.44
C LYS A 49 14.64 28.81 2.40
N LEU A 50 14.84 29.11 3.68
CA LEU A 50 15.04 28.10 4.72
C LEU A 50 13.81 27.19 4.85
N ALA A 51 12.59 27.77 4.90
CA ALA A 51 11.36 27.00 4.96
C ALA A 51 11.18 26.04 3.75
N VAL A 52 11.63 26.46 2.55
CA VAL A 52 11.63 25.58 1.37
C VAL A 52 12.61 24.42 1.53
N LEU A 53 13.82 24.66 2.06
CA LEU A 53 14.81 23.62 2.30
C LEU A 53 14.31 22.62 3.36
N ASP A 54 13.82 23.09 4.49
CA ASP A 54 13.26 22.24 5.55
C ASP A 54 12.13 21.35 5.03
N TYR A 55 11.27 21.90 4.15
CA TYR A 55 10.17 21.15 3.56
C TYR A 55 10.65 20.11 2.53
N LYS A 56 11.72 20.39 1.78
CA LYS A 56 12.36 19.41 0.89
C LYS A 56 12.97 18.25 1.67
N ASP A 57 13.60 18.54 2.80
CA ASP A 57 14.12 17.49 3.69
C ASP A 57 12.98 16.65 4.28
N LYS A 58 11.84 17.28 4.60
CA LYS A 58 10.63 16.54 4.98
C LYS A 58 10.17 15.60 3.87
N ILE A 59 10.04 16.07 2.63
CA ILE A 59 9.67 15.21 1.48
C ILE A 59 10.63 14.03 1.35
N LYS A 60 11.94 14.28 1.49
CA LYS A 60 12.94 13.21 1.41
C LYS A 60 12.73 12.15 2.50
N ASN A 61 12.48 12.55 3.75
CA ASN A 61 12.21 11.61 4.83
C ASN A 61 10.94 10.78 4.57
N GLU A 62 9.91 11.38 3.97
CA GLU A 62 8.68 10.68 3.59
C GLU A 62 8.90 9.72 2.41
N GLU A 63 9.80 10.04 1.46
CA GLU A 63 10.25 9.12 0.40
C GLU A 63 11.04 7.94 0.99
N ASP A 64 11.92 8.18 1.97
CA ASP A 64 12.65 7.11 2.66
C ASP A 64 11.68 6.18 3.41
N PHE A 65 10.63 6.73 4.03
CA PHE A 65 9.56 5.93 4.66
C PHE A 65 8.73 5.16 3.62
N TYR A 66 8.45 5.75 2.46
CA TYR A 66 7.79 5.06 1.35
C TYR A 66 8.57 3.81 0.92
N LEU A 67 9.89 3.91 0.78
CA LEU A 67 10.76 2.78 0.43
C LEU A 67 10.73 1.67 1.48
N GLN A 68 10.63 2.02 2.77
CA GLN A 68 10.45 1.04 3.85
C GLN A 68 9.12 0.29 3.71
N LEU A 69 8.03 1.00 3.38
CA LEU A 69 6.74 0.36 3.12
C LEU A 69 6.77 -0.55 1.88
N GLU A 70 7.50 -0.18 0.83
CA GLU A 70 7.71 -1.05 -0.34
C GLU A 70 8.43 -2.35 0.05
N GLU A 71 9.47 -2.26 0.88
CA GLU A 71 10.21 -3.43 1.38
C GLU A 71 9.33 -4.33 2.26
N GLU A 72 8.56 -3.75 3.19
CA GLU A 72 7.60 -4.50 4.01
C GLU A 72 6.57 -5.23 3.14
N LEU A 73 5.98 -4.55 2.16
CA LEU A 73 4.99 -5.13 1.27
C LEU A 73 5.60 -6.28 0.45
N LYS A 74 6.84 -6.11 -0.02
CA LYS A 74 7.57 -7.14 -0.75
C LYS A 74 7.81 -8.38 0.10
N ASN A 75 8.22 -8.21 1.36
CA ASN A 75 8.43 -9.35 2.28
C ASN A 75 7.12 -10.13 2.50
N ILE A 76 6.00 -9.43 2.68
CA ILE A 76 4.68 -10.08 2.77
C ILE A 76 4.34 -10.81 1.47
N ALA A 77 4.64 -10.21 0.31
CA ALA A 77 4.40 -10.81 -1.00
C ALA A 77 5.20 -12.11 -1.22
N GLU A 78 6.47 -12.14 -0.79
CA GLU A 78 7.35 -13.31 -0.88
C GLU A 78 6.79 -14.49 -0.07
N GLU A 79 6.09 -14.23 1.04
CA GLU A 79 5.40 -15.26 1.82
C GLU A 79 4.02 -15.63 1.27
N LEU A 80 3.24 -14.65 0.80
CA LEU A 80 1.85 -14.84 0.38
C LEU A 80 1.75 -15.51 -1.00
N LYS A 81 2.59 -15.11 -1.95
CA LYS A 81 2.57 -15.61 -3.33
C LYS A 81 2.62 -17.15 -3.41
N PRO A 82 3.57 -17.87 -2.78
CA PRO A 82 3.59 -19.33 -2.85
C PRO A 82 2.35 -19.98 -2.22
N LEU A 83 1.72 -19.34 -1.22
CA LEU A 83 0.49 -19.85 -0.62
C LEU A 83 -0.70 -19.70 -1.58
N LEU A 84 -0.80 -18.57 -2.29
CA LEU A 84 -1.82 -18.37 -3.33
C LEU A 84 -1.64 -19.35 -4.50
N VAL A 85 -0.39 -19.64 -4.90
CA VAL A 85 -0.09 -20.70 -5.87
C VAL A 85 -0.56 -22.07 -5.35
N ALA A 86 -0.29 -22.40 -4.08
CA ALA A 86 -0.62 -23.69 -3.51
C ALA A 86 -2.13 -23.98 -3.46
N ILE A 87 -2.95 -22.93 -3.34
CA ILE A 87 -4.42 -23.04 -3.36
C ILE A 87 -5.03 -22.75 -4.74
N ASN A 88 -4.21 -22.57 -5.78
CA ASN A 88 -4.64 -22.22 -7.13
C ASN A 88 -5.53 -20.95 -7.18
N ALA A 89 -5.17 -19.90 -6.43
CA ALA A 89 -5.97 -18.68 -6.37
C ALA A 89 -5.84 -17.86 -7.67
N THR A 90 -6.87 -17.87 -8.52
CA THR A 90 -6.95 -17.13 -9.79
C THR A 90 -8.05 -16.07 -9.77
N SER A 91 -8.23 -15.32 -10.87
CA SER A 91 -9.33 -14.37 -11.03
C SER A 91 -10.72 -15.00 -10.94
N GLU A 92 -10.85 -16.28 -11.30
CA GLU A 92 -12.10 -17.04 -11.23
C GLU A 92 -12.27 -17.71 -9.85
N GLU A 93 -11.18 -18.24 -9.30
CA GLU A 93 -11.14 -18.95 -8.01
C GLU A 93 -10.32 -18.16 -7.00
N LYS A 94 -10.91 -17.10 -6.44
CA LYS A 94 -10.21 -16.18 -5.54
C LYS A 94 -10.19 -16.69 -4.10
N LEU A 95 -9.22 -16.22 -3.31
CA LEU A 95 -9.24 -16.36 -1.86
C LEU A 95 -10.10 -15.26 -1.23
N ASP A 96 -11.29 -15.64 -0.76
CA ASP A 96 -12.15 -14.76 0.03
C ASP A 96 -11.66 -14.70 1.48
N THR A 97 -11.15 -13.54 1.89
CA THR A 97 -10.65 -13.33 3.26
C THR A 97 -11.53 -12.36 4.01
N ARG A 98 -12.08 -12.81 5.13
CA ARG A 98 -12.94 -11.99 6.00
C ARG A 98 -12.08 -11.07 6.87
N ILE A 99 -12.30 -9.76 6.78
CA ILE A 99 -11.62 -8.77 7.62
C ILE A 99 -12.39 -8.59 8.94
N LYS A 100 -13.66 -8.21 8.84
CA LYS A 100 -14.52 -7.90 10.00
C LYS A 100 -15.98 -7.94 9.62
N GLY A 101 -16.85 -8.44 10.51
CA GLY A 101 -18.30 -8.42 10.25
C GLY A 101 -18.64 -9.14 8.94
N SER A 102 -19.34 -8.49 8.02
CA SER A 102 -19.65 -9.03 6.68
C SER A 102 -18.73 -8.48 5.59
N THR A 103 -17.54 -8.01 5.95
CA THR A 103 -16.58 -7.38 5.05
C THR A 103 -15.46 -8.33 4.67
N TYR A 104 -15.17 -8.39 3.37
CA TYR A 104 -14.22 -9.32 2.76
C TYR A 104 -13.25 -8.60 1.82
N ILE A 105 -12.14 -9.27 1.55
CA ILE A 105 -11.23 -8.99 0.44
C ILE A 105 -11.06 -10.25 -0.41
N ASP A 106 -10.96 -10.04 -1.72
CA ASP A 106 -10.52 -11.06 -2.67
C ASP A 106 -9.00 -10.99 -2.77
N SER A 107 -8.30 -12.12 -2.74
CA SER A 107 -6.88 -12.20 -3.08
C SER A 107 -6.60 -13.29 -4.10
N PHE A 108 -5.86 -12.98 -5.16
CA PHE A 108 -5.53 -13.93 -6.23
C PHE A 108 -4.29 -13.50 -7.01
N LEU A 109 -3.78 -14.38 -7.87
CA LEU A 109 -2.71 -14.06 -8.82
C LEU A 109 -3.31 -13.72 -10.19
N ASP A 110 -2.84 -12.63 -10.79
CA ASP A 110 -3.20 -12.29 -12.17
C ASP A 110 -2.41 -13.11 -13.21
N GLU A 111 -2.65 -12.84 -14.50
CA GLU A 111 -1.98 -13.52 -15.62
C GLU A 111 -0.44 -13.34 -15.64
N LYS A 112 0.09 -12.34 -14.93
CA LYS A 112 1.52 -12.09 -14.78
C LYS A 112 2.07 -12.71 -13.50
N GLY A 113 1.23 -13.34 -12.68
CA GLY A 113 1.58 -13.87 -11.38
C GLY A 113 1.73 -12.80 -10.31
N GLU A 114 1.17 -11.61 -10.51
CA GLU A 114 1.16 -10.54 -9.51
C GLU A 114 -0.01 -10.72 -8.53
N ILE A 115 0.22 -10.40 -7.26
CA ILE A 115 -0.82 -10.49 -6.24
C ILE A 115 -1.79 -9.33 -6.42
N ILE A 116 -3.06 -9.67 -6.66
CA ILE A 116 -4.17 -8.72 -6.72
C ILE A 116 -5.03 -8.92 -5.48
N CYS A 117 -5.20 -7.84 -4.72
CA CYS A 117 -6.16 -7.78 -3.62
C CYS A 117 -7.25 -6.75 -3.90
N ARG A 118 -8.53 -7.15 -3.83
CA ARG A 118 -9.68 -6.27 -4.07
C ARG A 118 -10.58 -6.20 -2.85
N GLY A 119 -11.11 -5.02 -2.57
CA GLY A 119 -12.03 -4.75 -1.46
C GLY A 119 -11.65 -3.47 -0.71
N PRO A 120 -12.13 -3.29 0.53
CA PRO A 120 -13.12 -4.13 1.19
C PRO A 120 -14.50 -4.06 0.49
N PHE A 121 -15.25 -5.15 0.49
CA PHE A 121 -16.65 -5.19 0.03
C PHE A 121 -17.51 -6.04 0.97
N THR A 122 -18.83 -5.94 0.82
CA THR A 122 -19.82 -6.78 1.53
C THR A 122 -20.52 -7.68 0.54
N HIS A 123 -20.63 -8.99 0.82
CA HIS A 123 -21.52 -9.84 0.03
C HIS A 123 -22.96 -9.37 0.24
N ILE A 124 -23.62 -8.98 -0.84
CA ILE A 124 -25.05 -8.73 -0.82
C ILE A 124 -25.71 -10.11 -0.92
N SER A 125 -26.24 -10.58 0.21
CA SER A 125 -27.12 -11.75 0.30
C SER A 125 -28.50 -11.43 -0.25
#